data_AF-A0A2L2Z509-F1
#
_entry.id   AF-A0A2L2Z509-F1
#
_cell.length_a   1.000
_cell.length_b   1.000
_cell.length_c   1.000
_cell.angle_alpha   90.00
_cell.angle_beta   90.00
_cell.angle_gamma   90.00
#
_symmetry.space_group_name_H-M   'P 1'
#
loop_
_entity.id
_entity.type
_entity.pdbx_description
1 polymer ?
#
loop_
_entity_poly.entity_id
_entity_poly.type
_entity_poly.pdbx_seq_one_letter_code
_entity_poly.pdbx_strand_id
1 'polypeptide(L)'
;AYNIPEVSKILDFINVMAYVLHGSWEIGVGHYAPMRVRPEEIDYERTLNVEYAFNYWINKGAPRNKLVLGMGLYGRTFTLTDPSITVLGSTAKGPGRGGPFTKEPGMLGYYEICLNLKQGWKEVVPEKVDAPYAYS
;
A
#
# COMPACT_ATOMS: atom_id res chain seq x y z
N ALA A 1 -20.92 2.05 4.40
CA ALA A 1 -20.40 1.01 5.31
C ALA A 1 -21.12 -0.32 5.02
N TYR A 2 -20.44 -1.46 5.14
CA TYR A 2 -21.04 -2.78 4.92
C TYR A 2 -21.70 -3.31 6.21
N ASN A 3 -22.83 -4.01 6.08
CA ASN A 3 -23.37 -4.85 7.15
C ASN A 3 -22.60 -6.18 7.17
N ILE A 4 -21.43 -6.18 7.80
CA ILE A 4 -20.45 -7.27 7.75
C ILE A 4 -21.03 -8.62 8.25
N PRO A 5 -21.80 -8.69 9.36
CA PRO A 5 -22.41 -9.96 9.79
C PRO A 5 -23.37 -10.55 8.75
N GLU A 6 -24.25 -9.74 8.16
CA GLU A 6 -25.23 -10.25 7.19
C GLU A 6 -24.57 -10.67 5.87
N VAL A 7 -23.62 -9.88 5.37
CA VAL A 7 -22.87 -10.23 4.15
C VAL A 7 -22.07 -11.51 4.34
N SER A 8 -21.48 -11.72 5.52
CA SER A 8 -20.69 -12.91 5.84
C SER A 8 -21.49 -14.21 5.90
N LYS A 9 -22.82 -14.13 6.09
CA LYS A 9 -23.70 -15.30 6.01
C LYS A 9 -23.89 -15.77 4.56
N ILE A 10 -23.88 -14.84 3.61
CA ILE A 10 -24.25 -15.07 2.21
C ILE A 10 -23.02 -15.44 1.37
N LEU A 11 -21.88 -14.78 1.59
CA LEU A 11 -20.68 -14.99 0.79
C LEU A 11 -19.87 -16.21 1.26
N ASP A 12 -19.32 -16.97 0.32
CA ASP A 12 -18.37 -18.06 0.62
C ASP A 12 -17.05 -17.52 1.16
N PHE A 13 -16.52 -16.47 0.54
CA PHE A 13 -15.32 -15.75 0.94
C PHE A 13 -15.42 -14.25 0.61
N ILE A 14 -14.56 -13.46 1.23
CA ILE A 14 -14.49 -12.00 1.15
C ILE A 14 -13.06 -11.62 0.77
N ASN A 15 -12.87 -11.13 -0.45
CA ASN A 15 -11.59 -10.58 -0.89
C ASN A 15 -11.41 -9.18 -0.30
N VAL A 16 -10.61 -9.07 0.75
CA VAL A 16 -10.31 -7.78 1.39
C VAL A 16 -9.21 -7.08 0.59
N MET A 17 -9.56 -5.97 -0.06
CA MET A 17 -8.64 -5.15 -0.83
C MET A 17 -7.74 -4.30 0.10
N ALA A 18 -6.87 -4.96 0.87
CA ALA A 18 -5.94 -4.34 1.82
C ALA A 18 -4.69 -3.74 1.12
N TYR A 19 -4.92 -3.01 0.03
CA TYR A 19 -3.90 -2.37 -0.80
C TYR A 19 -4.43 -1.06 -1.36
N VAL A 20 -3.53 -0.24 -1.93
CA VAL A 20 -3.83 1.13 -2.38
C VAL A 20 -4.25 1.99 -1.17
N LEU A 21 -3.57 1.75 -0.04
CA LEU A 21 -3.79 2.45 1.23
C LEU A 21 -3.14 3.84 1.23
N HIS A 22 -2.06 4.00 0.44
CA HIS A 22 -1.41 5.27 0.14
C HIS A 22 -1.13 5.40 -1.35
N GLY A 23 -0.98 6.62 -1.82
CA GLY A 23 -0.66 6.91 -3.22
C GLY A 23 -0.57 8.39 -3.55
N SER A 24 -0.36 8.70 -4.82
CA SER A 24 0.01 10.05 -5.28
C SER A 24 -1.08 11.13 -5.15
N TRP A 25 -2.25 10.77 -4.59
CA TRP A 25 -3.27 11.73 -4.18
C TRP A 25 -2.95 12.39 -2.82
N GLU A 26 -1.97 11.87 -2.09
CA GLU A 26 -1.46 12.42 -0.84
C GLU A 26 -0.23 13.31 -1.06
N ILE A 27 0.04 14.20 -0.10
CA ILE A 27 1.28 15.00 -0.07
C ILE A 27 2.45 14.16 0.44
N GLY A 28 2.20 13.31 1.44
CA GLY A 28 3.20 12.44 2.04
C GLY A 28 3.38 11.14 1.26
N VAL A 29 4.61 10.68 1.09
CA VAL A 29 4.91 9.37 0.52
C VAL A 29 4.54 8.28 1.52
N GLY A 30 3.59 7.43 1.15
CA GLY A 30 3.23 6.23 1.91
C GLY A 30 3.42 4.95 1.10
N HIS A 31 3.56 3.82 1.80
CA HIS A 31 3.65 2.52 1.16
C HIS A 31 2.28 2.07 0.64
N TYR A 32 2.18 1.44 -0.54
CA TYR A 32 0.86 1.14 -1.15
C TYR A 32 0.03 0.12 -0.35
N ALA A 33 0.68 -0.79 0.39
CA ALA A 33 0.06 -1.82 1.23
C ALA A 33 0.95 -2.13 2.45
N PRO A 34 1.05 -1.23 3.44
CA PRO A 34 1.88 -1.46 4.62
C PRO A 34 1.24 -2.55 5.49
N MET A 35 2.03 -3.51 5.98
CA MET A 35 1.50 -4.55 6.86
C MET A 35 1.06 -3.95 8.20
N ARG A 36 1.85 -3.01 8.73
CA ARG A 36 1.63 -2.35 10.03
C ARG A 36 1.78 -0.84 9.95
N VAL A 37 1.23 -0.18 10.97
CA VAL A 37 1.29 1.26 11.21
C VAL A 37 2.73 1.74 11.46
N ARG A 38 3.08 2.92 10.92
CA ARG A 38 4.33 3.61 11.25
C ARG A 38 4.19 4.40 12.56
N PRO A 39 5.25 4.52 13.38
CA PRO A 39 5.19 5.29 14.62
C PRO A 39 4.73 6.74 14.45
N GLU A 40 5.04 7.33 13.30
CA GLU A 40 4.76 8.73 12.97
C GLU A 40 3.32 8.97 12.49
N GLU A 41 2.58 7.92 12.13
CA GLU A 41 1.18 8.01 11.67
C GLU A 41 0.23 8.27 12.85
N ILE A 42 -0.66 9.23 12.65
CA ILE A 42 -1.64 9.69 13.65
C ILE A 42 -3.08 9.56 13.15
N ASP A 43 -4.03 9.51 14.09
CA ASP A 43 -5.47 9.48 13.83
C ASP A 43 -5.90 8.47 12.76
N TYR A 44 -6.42 8.96 11.63
CA TYR A 44 -6.93 8.15 10.54
C TYR A 44 -5.84 7.34 9.83
N GLU A 45 -4.62 7.86 9.72
CA GLU A 45 -3.50 7.18 9.03
C GLU A 45 -3.15 5.86 9.72
N ARG A 46 -3.35 5.77 11.05
CA ARG A 46 -3.13 4.55 11.82
C ARG A 46 -4.05 3.39 11.41
N THR A 47 -5.09 3.68 10.65
CA THR A 47 -6.03 2.70 10.10
C THR A 47 -5.64 2.18 8.72
N LEU A 48 -4.66 2.82 8.06
CA LEU A 48 -4.27 2.56 6.68
C LEU A 48 -3.19 1.47 6.57
N ASN A 49 -3.45 0.31 7.16
CA ASN A 49 -2.56 -0.87 7.09
C ASN A 49 -3.35 -2.17 7.03
N VAL A 50 -2.69 -3.25 6.56
CA VAL A 50 -3.29 -4.58 6.37
C VAL A 50 -3.81 -5.14 7.69
N GLU A 51 -3.04 -5.01 8.77
CA GLU A 51 -3.41 -5.52 10.10
C GLU A 51 -4.71 -4.87 10.60
N TYR A 52 -4.83 -3.54 10.52
CA TYR A 52 -6.04 -2.83 10.91
C TYR A 52 -7.23 -3.22 10.04
N ALA A 53 -7.05 -3.29 8.71
CA ALA A 53 -8.12 -3.66 7.79
C ALA A 53 -8.72 -5.03 8.13
N PHE A 54 -7.88 -6.04 8.38
CA PHE A 54 -8.34 -7.37 8.76
C PHE A 54 -8.99 -7.40 10.15
N ASN A 55 -8.37 -6.76 11.13
CA ASN A 55 -8.92 -6.67 12.47
C ASN A 55 -10.27 -5.95 12.48
N TYR A 56 -10.47 -4.95 11.62
CA TYR A 56 -11.77 -4.28 11.45
C TYR A 56 -12.85 -5.25 10.97
N TRP A 57 -12.59 -6.05 9.92
CA TRP A 57 -13.55 -7.04 9.44
C TRP A 57 -13.89 -8.09 10.49
N ILE A 58 -12.86 -8.60 11.19
CA ILE A 58 -13.03 -9.60 12.27
C ILE A 58 -13.86 -9.02 13.42
N ASN A 59 -13.50 -7.84 13.90
CA ASN A 59 -14.19 -7.18 15.02
C ASN A 59 -15.64 -6.77 14.68
N LYS A 60 -15.94 -6.63 13.39
CA LYS A 60 -17.30 -6.38 12.89
C LYS A 60 -18.09 -7.65 12.56
N GLY A 61 -17.55 -8.84 12.85
CA GLY A 61 -18.28 -10.11 12.79
C GLY A 61 -18.00 -10.97 11.56
N ALA A 62 -16.97 -10.67 10.77
CA ALA A 62 -16.56 -11.56 9.68
C ALA A 62 -15.82 -12.80 10.21
N PRO A 63 -16.22 -14.03 9.81
CA PRO A 63 -15.46 -15.23 10.12
C PRO A 63 -14.07 -15.20 9.48
N ARG A 64 -13.01 -15.44 10.26
CA ARG A 64 -11.62 -15.39 9.79
C ARG A 64 -11.35 -16.28 8.58
N ASN A 65 -11.96 -17.47 8.56
CA ASN A 65 -11.81 -18.45 7.48
C ASN A 65 -12.49 -18.05 6.16
N LYS A 66 -13.29 -16.96 6.16
CA LYS A 66 -13.86 -16.38 4.95
C LYS A 66 -13.06 -15.20 4.42
N LEU A 67 -12.09 -14.66 5.16
CA LEU A 67 -11.31 -13.50 4.73
C LEU A 67 -10.13 -13.93 3.87
N VAL A 68 -10.03 -13.35 2.67
CA VAL A 68 -8.94 -13.57 1.72
C VAL A 68 -8.18 -12.27 1.56
N LEU A 69 -6.85 -12.33 1.76
CA LEU A 69 -5.97 -11.17 1.59
C LEU A 69 -5.79 -10.85 0.11
N GLY A 70 -6.29 -9.70 -0.31
CA GLY A 70 -5.95 -9.13 -1.60
C GLY A 70 -4.47 -8.74 -1.63
N MET A 71 -3.75 -9.16 -2.66
CA MET A 71 -2.35 -8.81 -2.89
C MET A 71 -2.19 -8.15 -4.27
N GLY A 72 -1.73 -6.90 -4.30
CA GLY A 72 -1.42 -6.21 -5.53
C GLY A 72 -0.03 -6.61 -6.05
N LEU A 73 0.06 -7.02 -7.31
CA LEU A 73 1.36 -7.26 -7.97
C LEU A 73 1.85 -5.98 -8.69
N TYR A 74 1.72 -4.85 -8.00
CA TYR A 74 2.10 -3.52 -8.46
C TYR A 74 2.37 -2.61 -7.26
N GLY A 75 3.07 -1.49 -7.50
CA GLY A 75 3.31 -0.46 -6.51
C GLY A 75 2.73 0.89 -6.92
N ARG A 76 2.54 1.78 -5.95
CA ARG A 76 2.27 3.20 -6.19
C ARG A 76 3.57 3.99 -6.16
N THR A 77 3.71 4.95 -7.06
CA THR A 77 4.95 5.72 -7.24
C THR A 77 4.72 7.21 -7.05
N PHE A 78 5.78 7.89 -6.62
CA PHE A 78 5.77 9.31 -6.30
C PHE A 78 6.96 10.00 -6.97
N THR A 79 6.81 11.28 -7.26
CA THR A 79 7.95 12.15 -7.53
C THR A 79 8.22 13.00 -6.28
N LEU A 80 9.36 12.77 -5.63
CA LEU A 80 9.75 13.51 -4.43
C LEU A 80 9.92 15.01 -4.72
N THR A 81 9.58 15.84 -3.73
CA THR A 81 9.88 17.27 -3.76
C THR A 81 11.38 17.50 -3.59
N ASP A 82 12.00 16.83 -2.62
CA ASP A 82 13.44 16.79 -2.40
C ASP A 82 13.96 15.36 -2.66
N PRO A 83 14.70 15.12 -3.76
CA PRO A 83 15.24 13.80 -4.08
C PRO A 83 16.26 13.26 -3.06
N SER A 84 16.80 14.10 -2.19
CA SER A 84 17.73 13.67 -1.13
C SER A 84 17.04 13.06 0.08
N ILE A 85 15.72 13.26 0.22
CA ILE A 85 14.92 12.76 1.35
C ILE A 85 13.96 11.69 0.85
N THR A 86 14.35 10.43 0.99
CA THR A 86 13.70 9.28 0.33
C THR A 86 12.89 8.39 1.27
N VAL A 87 12.76 8.79 2.54
CA VAL A 87 12.06 8.00 3.57
C VAL A 87 10.54 8.11 3.43
N LEU A 88 9.80 7.14 3.98
CA LEU A 88 8.34 7.24 4.07
C LEU A 88 7.97 8.48 4.91
N GLY A 89 6.90 9.18 4.51
CA GLY A 89 6.50 10.48 5.06
C GLY A 89 7.15 11.69 4.39
N SER A 90 8.15 11.49 3.52
CA SER A 90 8.72 12.58 2.71
C SER A 90 7.66 13.21 1.80
N THR A 91 7.84 14.47 1.42
CA THR A 91 6.86 15.16 0.57
C THR A 91 7.04 14.80 -0.91
N ALA A 92 5.92 14.60 -1.59
CA ALA A 92 5.85 14.39 -3.03
C ALA A 92 5.15 15.58 -3.71
N LYS A 93 5.60 15.90 -4.93
CA LYS A 93 4.95 16.90 -5.79
C LYS A 93 3.92 16.30 -6.75
N GLY A 94 3.72 14.99 -6.69
CA GLY A 94 2.76 14.27 -7.52
C GLY A 94 3.18 12.83 -7.85
N PRO A 95 2.51 12.20 -8.83
CA PRO A 95 2.77 10.81 -9.21
C PRO A 95 4.19 10.62 -9.75
N GLY A 96 4.72 9.41 -9.56
CA GLY A 96 5.90 8.97 -10.28
C GLY A 96 5.62 8.81 -11.78
N ARG A 97 6.67 8.77 -12.60
CA ARG A 97 6.50 8.57 -14.04
C ARG A 97 5.91 7.18 -14.32
N GLY A 98 5.01 7.11 -15.30
CA GLY A 98 4.48 5.83 -15.76
C GLY A 98 5.58 4.95 -16.35
N GLY A 99 5.50 3.66 -16.07
CA GLY A 99 6.45 2.68 -16.59
C GLY A 99 6.30 2.46 -18.11
N PRO A 100 7.30 1.83 -18.75
CA PRO A 100 7.28 1.61 -20.19
C PRO A 100 6.14 0.69 -20.66
N PHE A 101 5.58 -0.13 -19.77
CA PHE A 101 4.54 -1.10 -20.10
C PHE A 101 3.17 -0.71 -19.55
N THR A 102 3.08 -0.37 -18.25
CA THR A 102 1.81 0.04 -17.64
C THR A 102 1.35 1.42 -18.10
N LYS A 103 2.30 2.33 -18.38
CA LYS A 103 2.06 3.69 -18.89
C LYS A 103 1.14 4.55 -18.01
N GLU A 104 0.92 4.16 -16.76
CA GLU A 104 0.09 4.89 -15.79
C GLU A 104 1.00 5.67 -14.83
N PRO A 105 0.99 7.02 -14.86
CA PRO A 105 1.68 7.81 -13.84
C PRO A 105 1.19 7.44 -12.43
N GLY A 106 2.13 7.27 -11.50
CA GLY A 106 1.82 6.91 -10.12
C GLY A 106 1.67 5.41 -9.88
N MET A 107 1.93 4.56 -10.87
CA MET A 107 1.87 3.12 -10.76
C MET A 107 3.02 2.45 -11.54
N LEU A 108 3.50 1.33 -11.00
CA LEU A 108 4.38 0.40 -11.73
C LEU A 108 3.95 -1.04 -11.44
N GLY A 109 3.91 -1.87 -12.48
CA GLY A 109 3.78 -3.32 -12.30
C GLY A 109 5.01 -3.88 -11.59
N TYR A 110 4.87 -4.99 -10.85
CA TYR A 110 5.99 -5.59 -10.12
C TYR A 110 7.21 -5.88 -11.02
N TYR A 111 6.98 -6.30 -12.26
CA TYR A 111 8.05 -6.53 -13.24
C TYR A 111 8.78 -5.23 -13.64
N GLU A 112 8.10 -4.09 -13.69
CA GLU A 112 8.73 -2.78 -13.96
C GLU A 112 9.60 -2.34 -12.79
N ILE A 113 9.14 -2.59 -11.55
CA ILE A 113 9.92 -2.37 -10.34
C ILE A 113 11.19 -3.22 -10.39
N CYS A 114 11.09 -4.51 -10.72
CA CYS A 114 12.24 -5.41 -10.87
C CYS A 114 13.23 -4.92 -11.95
N LEU A 115 12.75 -4.39 -13.08
CA LEU A 115 13.60 -3.83 -14.12
C LEU A 115 14.36 -2.59 -13.62
N ASN A 116 13.69 -1.72 -12.86
CA ASN A 116 14.30 -0.53 -12.28
C ASN A 116 15.34 -0.87 -11.20
N LEU A 117 15.08 -1.88 -10.35
CA LEU A 117 16.06 -2.41 -9.39
C LEU A 117 17.32 -2.92 -10.11
N LYS A 118 17.17 -3.66 -11.21
CA LYS A 118 18.30 -4.12 -12.05
C LYS A 118 19.07 -2.96 -12.70
N GLN A 119 18.44 -1.80 -12.86
CA GLN A 119 19.05 -0.59 -13.40
C GLN A 119 19.64 0.34 -12.32
N GLY A 120 19.65 -0.10 -11.05
CA GLY A 120 20.35 0.59 -9.97
C GLY A 120 19.44 1.36 -9.00
N TRP A 121 18.12 1.17 -9.04
CA TRP A 121 17.28 1.64 -7.94
C TRP A 121 17.71 0.99 -6.62
N LYS A 122 17.66 1.78 -5.54
CA LYS A 122 17.96 1.33 -4.19
C LYS A 122 16.70 0.80 -3.54
N GLU A 123 16.75 -0.41 -3.01
CA GLU A 123 15.69 -1.02 -2.22
C GLU A 123 15.91 -0.75 -0.73
N VAL A 124 14.82 -0.48 -0.01
CA VAL A 124 14.80 -0.32 1.44
C VAL A 124 13.69 -1.18 2.02
N VAL A 125 14.01 -1.96 3.06
CA VAL A 125 13.05 -2.75 3.84
C VAL A 125 12.91 -2.11 5.22
N PRO A 126 11.84 -1.34 5.50
CA PRO A 126 11.66 -0.71 6.81
C PRO A 126 11.25 -1.75 7.86
N GLU A 127 11.96 -1.81 8.99
CA GLU A 127 11.73 -2.80 10.07
C GLU A 127 10.29 -2.80 10.64
N LYS A 128 9.60 -1.65 10.62
CA LYS A 128 8.29 -1.51 11.27
C LYS A 128 7.10 -1.67 10.32
N VAL A 129 7.32 -1.59 9.01
CA VAL A 129 6.25 -1.58 7.99
C VAL A 129 6.03 -2.97 7.40
N ASP A 130 7.06 -3.83 7.43
CA ASP A 130 7.13 -5.14 6.77
C ASP A 130 6.75 -5.06 5.28
N ALA A 131 7.14 -3.96 4.61
CA ALA A 131 6.88 -3.78 3.20
C ALA A 131 7.98 -2.92 2.53
N PRO A 132 8.67 -3.42 1.49
CA PRO A 132 9.79 -2.73 0.87
C PRO A 132 9.35 -1.57 -0.01
N TYR A 133 10.20 -0.55 -0.14
CA TYR A 133 10.08 0.47 -1.19
C TYR A 133 11.41 0.64 -1.93
N ALA A 134 11.39 1.27 -3.10
CA ALA A 134 12.58 1.52 -3.88
C ALA A 134 12.59 2.93 -4.48
N TYR A 135 13.79 3.46 -4.75
CA TYR A 135 13.99 4.81 -5.27
C TYR A 135 15.24 4.93 -6.15
N SER A 136 15.35 6.04 -6.89
CA SER A 136 16.51 6.41 -7.73
C SER A 136 16.86 7.87 -7.60
#